data_AF-A0A1G1HQM8-F1
#
_entry.id   AF-A0A1G1HQM8-F1
#
_cell.length_a   1.000
_cell.length_b   1.000
_cell.length_c   1.000
_cell.angle_alpha   90.00
_cell.angle_beta   90.00
_cell.angle_gamma   90.00
#
_symmetry.space_group_name_H-M   'P 1'
#
loop_
_entity.id
_entity.type
_entity.pdbx_description
1 polymer ?
#
loop_
_entity_poly.entity_id
_entity_poly.type
_entity_poly.pdbx_seq_one_letter_code
_entity_poly.pdbx_strand_id
1 'polypeptide(L)'
;MIEDAGGHQKNEARSVMQNEEASACTQANEALTQNPEHCMVCGLTLKYLTEAQELICSYCGKVEHGHIKCPNGHYICEICHNKDAMRIIEDIAFTAKATDPFEIAGLMMSYHGLPMLGCQHAYIASGAFMAAIKNEGSKGITNKEITEVFKRTEKQAHGGYCGLSGVCGIASAIGACFAVLTGSKCGKDEEQRLTMEAVTRVIRAITDLTGPSCCKAYVWTSLDAAVKYLKESIGIVLPSERLITCNYSGKHPHACREERCPYFLGDGHPVEAATWKVEDMCLNINEATTRAGGNVMEDKIDQLLKRSLELGAEKAKVIDTNSVVVEEWVRWKCVYGCAFYGKDTYHPPCAPDAGNTKKMMKEYSKAILLNGSKGKALTEAAVRLEGEAYHMGFYKAFAMTALSSGPEGAT
;
A
#
# COMPACT_ATOMS: atom_id res chain seq x y z
N MET A 1 18.43 3.34 -45.63
CA MET A 1 18.59 4.36 -46.69
C MET A 1 19.78 5.22 -46.25
N ILE A 2 20.91 5.27 -46.96
CA ILE A 2 21.19 6.14 -48.13
C ILE A 2 20.51 7.51 -48.00
N GLU A 3 21.33 8.55 -47.89
CA GLU A 3 20.93 9.97 -47.88
C GLU A 3 20.43 10.44 -49.25
N ASP A 4 19.47 11.37 -49.24
CA ASP A 4 19.59 12.61 -50.01
C ASP A 4 18.79 13.74 -49.33
N ALA A 5 19.27 14.96 -49.51
CA ALA A 5 18.92 16.18 -48.77
C ALA A 5 17.68 16.90 -49.31
N GLY A 6 16.98 17.64 -48.44
CA GLY A 6 16.04 18.67 -48.88
C GLY A 6 15.14 19.24 -47.79
N GLY A 7 15.32 20.53 -47.47
CA GLY A 7 14.21 21.42 -47.11
C GLY A 7 14.03 21.74 -45.62
N HIS A 8 14.65 22.83 -45.18
CA HIS A 8 14.19 23.63 -44.05
C HIS A 8 12.77 24.16 -44.30
N GLN A 9 11.79 23.73 -43.50
CA GLN A 9 10.63 24.50 -42.99
C GLN A 9 9.66 23.57 -42.23
N LYS A 10 10.03 23.07 -41.06
CA LYS A 10 9.09 22.39 -40.12
C LYS A 10 9.58 22.48 -38.68
N ASN A 11 9.63 23.68 -38.10
CA ASN A 11 9.98 23.83 -36.67
C ASN A 11 8.94 24.54 -35.79
N GLU A 12 7.83 25.04 -36.33
CA GLU A 12 6.77 25.64 -35.50
C GLU A 12 5.54 24.74 -35.32
N ALA A 13 5.19 23.89 -36.29
CA ALA A 13 4.10 22.93 -36.13
C ALA A 13 4.45 21.73 -35.22
N ARG A 14 5.75 21.46 -35.01
CA ARG A 14 6.24 20.30 -34.25
C ARG A 14 6.22 20.51 -32.74
N SER A 15 6.41 21.75 -32.27
CA SER A 15 6.35 22.09 -30.85
C SER A 15 4.91 22.17 -30.32
N VAL A 16 3.96 22.56 -31.17
CA VAL A 16 2.53 22.63 -30.80
C VAL A 16 1.93 21.22 -30.66
N MET A 17 2.20 20.31 -31.60
CA MET A 17 1.73 18.91 -31.50
C MET A 17 2.39 18.14 -30.33
N GLN A 18 3.69 18.36 -30.05
CA GLN A 18 4.36 17.75 -28.91
C GLN A 18 3.81 18.23 -27.56
N ASN A 19 3.35 19.49 -27.48
CA ASN A 19 2.75 20.04 -26.27
C ASN A 19 1.32 19.56 -26.03
N GLU A 20 0.53 19.34 -27.09
CA GLU A 20 -0.82 18.78 -26.99
C GLU A 20 -0.80 17.26 -26.64
N GLU A 21 0.14 16.50 -27.23
CA GLU A 21 0.35 15.08 -26.91
C GLU A 21 0.84 14.85 -25.47
N ALA A 22 1.72 15.72 -24.96
CA ALA A 22 2.16 15.70 -23.56
C ALA A 22 1.03 16.07 -22.58
N SER A 23 0.15 17.00 -22.93
CA SER A 23 -1.00 17.41 -22.11
C SER A 23 -2.02 16.28 -21.94
N ALA A 24 -2.31 15.51 -22.99
CA ALA A 24 -3.20 14.35 -22.92
C ALA A 24 -2.61 13.20 -22.07
N CYS A 25 -1.29 12.99 -22.16
CA CYS A 25 -0.61 11.97 -21.37
C CYS A 25 -0.52 12.33 -19.87
N THR A 26 -0.46 13.63 -19.55
CA THR A 26 -0.41 14.12 -18.16
C THR A 26 -1.75 13.90 -17.45
N GLN A 27 -2.87 14.17 -18.14
CA GLN A 27 -4.23 13.91 -17.62
C GLN A 27 -4.51 12.42 -17.39
N ALA A 28 -3.93 11.53 -18.20
CA ALA A 28 -4.06 10.08 -18.02
C ALA A 28 -3.19 9.53 -16.87
N ASN A 29 -2.04 10.14 -16.59
CA ASN A 29 -1.13 9.71 -15.51
C ASN A 29 -1.55 10.21 -14.12
N GLU A 30 -2.20 11.37 -14.02
CA GLU A 30 -2.76 11.87 -12.74
C GLU A 30 -3.85 10.93 -12.18
N ALA A 31 -4.54 10.19 -13.05
CA ALA A 31 -5.56 9.20 -12.68
C ALA A 31 -5.01 7.90 -12.04
N LEU A 32 -3.69 7.67 -12.06
CA LEU A 32 -3.04 6.48 -11.49
C LEU A 32 -2.44 6.71 -10.09
N THR A 33 -2.63 7.90 -9.52
CA THR A 33 -2.41 8.10 -8.09
C THR A 33 -3.53 7.41 -7.31
N GLN A 34 -3.19 6.65 -6.26
CA GLN A 34 -4.15 5.87 -5.45
C GLN A 34 -5.18 6.80 -4.78
N ASN A 35 -6.23 7.15 -5.51
CA ASN A 35 -7.34 7.90 -4.99
C ASN A 35 -8.30 6.88 -4.33
N PRO A 36 -8.54 6.99 -3.00
CA PRO A 36 -9.33 6.01 -2.23
C PRO A 36 -10.78 5.91 -2.71
N GLU A 37 -11.23 6.80 -3.58
CA GLU A 37 -12.53 6.73 -4.21
C GLU A 37 -12.53 5.90 -5.50
N HIS A 38 -11.41 5.33 -5.96
CA HIS A 38 -11.33 4.61 -7.24
C HIS A 38 -11.01 3.12 -7.08
N CYS A 39 -11.56 2.31 -7.98
CA CYS A 39 -11.43 0.86 -7.97
C CYS A 39 -10.01 0.42 -8.33
N MET A 40 -9.38 -0.44 -7.52
CA MET A 40 -8.03 -0.97 -7.79
C MET A 40 -7.94 -1.95 -8.97
N VAL A 41 -9.08 -2.33 -9.57
CA VAL A 41 -9.12 -3.23 -10.74
C VAL A 41 -9.25 -2.43 -12.05
N CYS A 42 -10.09 -1.40 -12.08
CA CYS A 42 -10.40 -0.67 -13.32
C CYS A 42 -10.34 0.85 -13.22
N GLY A 43 -9.96 1.40 -12.06
CA GLY A 43 -9.79 2.85 -11.87
C GLY A 43 -11.08 3.67 -11.81
N LEU A 44 -12.28 3.07 -11.86
CA LEU A 44 -13.55 3.80 -11.77
C LEU A 44 -13.90 4.18 -10.33
N THR A 45 -14.60 5.31 -10.15
CA THR A 45 -15.09 5.74 -8.84
C THR A 45 -16.01 4.70 -8.20
N LEU A 46 -15.75 4.38 -6.93
CA LEU A 46 -16.44 3.40 -6.12
C LEU A 46 -17.80 3.94 -5.67
N LYS A 47 -18.80 3.05 -5.62
CA LYS A 47 -20.14 3.34 -5.13
C LYS A 47 -20.28 2.86 -3.69
N TYR A 48 -20.63 3.77 -2.79
CA TYR A 48 -20.99 3.50 -1.41
C TYR A 48 -22.49 3.17 -1.32
N LEU A 49 -22.82 2.07 -0.66
CA LEU A 49 -24.16 1.53 -0.53
C LEU A 49 -24.70 1.81 0.87
N THR A 50 -26.01 2.08 0.98
CA THR A 50 -26.70 2.25 2.26
C THR A 50 -26.97 0.92 2.96
N GLU A 51 -27.11 -0.16 2.20
CA GLU A 51 -27.33 -1.52 2.70
C GLU A 51 -26.24 -2.45 2.16
N ALA A 52 -25.79 -3.38 3.00
CA ALA A 52 -24.80 -4.37 2.62
C ALA A 52 -25.35 -5.27 1.51
N GLN A 53 -24.53 -5.55 0.50
CA GLN A 53 -24.84 -6.50 -0.56
C GLN A 53 -23.84 -7.65 -0.52
N GLU A 54 -24.28 -8.83 -0.93
CA GLU A 54 -23.37 -9.95 -1.17
C GLU A 54 -22.47 -9.62 -2.37
N LEU A 55 -21.15 -9.68 -2.15
CA LEU A 55 -20.13 -9.34 -3.14
C LEU A 55 -19.07 -10.43 -3.19
N ILE A 56 -18.52 -10.65 -4.39
CA ILE A 56 -17.48 -11.66 -4.64
C ILE A 56 -16.15 -10.94 -4.88
N CYS A 57 -15.14 -11.27 -4.07
CA CYS A 57 -13.82 -10.66 -4.21
C CYS A 57 -13.19 -11.03 -5.56
N SER A 58 -12.83 -10.02 -6.35
CA SER A 58 -12.17 -10.15 -7.65
C SER A 58 -10.76 -10.76 -7.56
N TYR A 59 -10.14 -10.79 -6.38
CA TYR A 59 -8.79 -11.35 -6.19
C TYR A 59 -8.81 -12.77 -5.63
N CYS A 60 -9.58 -13.05 -4.58
CA CYS A 60 -9.57 -14.36 -3.91
C CYS A 60 -10.86 -15.18 -4.08
N GLY A 61 -11.90 -14.60 -4.70
CA GLY A 61 -13.19 -15.27 -4.89
C GLY A 61 -14.04 -15.43 -3.63
N LYS A 62 -13.60 -14.92 -2.47
CA LYS A 62 -14.37 -14.96 -1.23
C LYS A 62 -15.68 -14.16 -1.39
N VAL A 63 -16.78 -14.75 -0.93
CA VAL A 63 -18.09 -14.10 -0.85
C VAL A 63 -18.26 -13.49 0.53
N GLU A 64 -18.56 -12.19 0.61
CA GLU A 64 -18.88 -11.51 1.86
C GLU A 64 -19.83 -10.33 1.62
N HIS A 65 -20.43 -9.82 2.71
CA HIS A 65 -21.35 -8.69 2.63
C HIS A 65 -20.56 -7.38 2.72
N GLY A 66 -20.64 -6.54 1.70
CA GLY A 66 -19.91 -5.28 1.61
C GLY A 66 -20.81 -4.08 1.29
N HIS A 67 -20.33 -2.89 1.66
CA HIS A 67 -21.02 -1.61 1.44
C HIS A 67 -20.35 -0.76 0.36
N ILE A 68 -19.29 -1.26 -0.28
CA ILE A 68 -18.51 -0.53 -1.27
C ILE A 68 -18.33 -1.45 -2.47
N LYS A 69 -18.72 -1.00 -3.66
CA LYS A 69 -18.50 -1.75 -4.91
C LYS A 69 -18.17 -0.84 -6.07
N CYS A 70 -17.44 -1.38 -7.03
CA CYS A 70 -17.27 -0.73 -8.33
C CYS A 70 -18.57 -0.83 -9.15
N PRO A 71 -18.93 0.20 -9.95
CA PRO A 71 -20.02 0.12 -10.93
C PRO A 71 -19.90 -1.07 -11.89
N ASN A 72 -18.68 -1.51 -12.19
CA ASN A 72 -18.40 -2.68 -13.04
C ASN A 72 -18.45 -4.02 -12.28
N GLY A 73 -18.92 -4.03 -11.03
CA GLY A 73 -19.06 -5.25 -10.24
C GLY A 73 -17.78 -5.73 -9.55
N HIS A 74 -16.65 -5.03 -9.72
CA HIS A 74 -15.44 -5.34 -8.95
C HIS A 74 -15.65 -5.06 -7.46
N TYR A 75 -15.17 -5.99 -6.66
CA TYR A 75 -15.12 -5.91 -5.21
C TYR A 75 -13.83 -6.55 -4.75
N ILE A 76 -13.15 -5.97 -3.76
CA ILE A 76 -11.94 -6.56 -3.19
C ILE A 76 -12.20 -6.69 -1.69
N CYS A 77 -12.17 -7.93 -1.19
CA CYS A 77 -12.37 -8.20 0.23
C CYS A 77 -11.32 -7.50 1.08
N GLU A 78 -11.62 -7.31 2.36
CA GLU A 78 -10.71 -6.58 3.26
C GLU A 78 -9.33 -7.24 3.38
N ILE A 79 -9.30 -8.58 3.33
CA ILE A 79 -8.06 -9.35 3.37
C ILE A 79 -7.17 -9.01 2.17
N CYS A 80 -7.75 -9.03 0.96
CA CYS A 80 -7.01 -8.74 -0.26
C CYS A 80 -6.66 -7.25 -0.39
N HIS A 81 -7.56 -6.36 0.05
CA HIS A 81 -7.36 -4.92 -0.01
C HIS A 81 -6.24 -4.46 0.93
N ASN A 82 -6.12 -5.09 2.11
CA ASN A 82 -5.21 -4.64 3.15
C ASN A 82 -3.88 -5.39 3.21
N LYS A 83 -3.73 -6.49 2.46
CA LYS A 83 -2.66 -7.49 2.63
C LYS A 83 -1.25 -6.88 2.73
N ASP A 84 -0.93 -5.91 1.88
CA ASP A 84 0.41 -5.32 1.80
C ASP A 84 0.72 -4.38 2.96
N ALA A 85 -0.21 -3.45 3.23
CA ALA A 85 -0.10 -2.57 4.38
C ALA A 85 -0.03 -3.39 5.67
N MET A 86 -0.86 -4.43 5.78
CA MET A 86 -0.90 -5.31 6.94
C MET A 86 0.39 -6.09 7.16
N ARG A 87 0.98 -6.64 6.09
CA ARG A 87 2.27 -7.34 6.18
C ARG A 87 3.38 -6.40 6.65
N ILE A 88 3.46 -5.19 6.10
CA ILE A 88 4.48 -4.21 6.48
C ILE A 88 4.28 -3.75 7.94
N ILE A 89 3.04 -3.52 8.36
CA ILE A 89 2.71 -3.19 9.75
C ILE A 89 3.17 -4.32 10.69
N GLU A 90 2.91 -5.58 10.33
CA GLU A 90 3.34 -6.72 11.14
C GLU A 90 4.87 -6.87 11.18
N ASP A 91 5.53 -6.78 10.04
CA ASP A 91 6.99 -6.85 9.93
C ASP A 91 7.65 -5.78 10.82
N ILE A 92 7.15 -4.54 10.77
CA ILE A 92 7.65 -3.44 11.62
C ILE A 92 7.35 -3.74 13.10
N ALA A 93 6.14 -4.14 13.47
CA ALA A 93 5.79 -4.45 14.86
C ALA A 93 6.68 -5.57 15.45
N PHE A 94 7.09 -6.52 14.62
CA PHE A 94 7.94 -7.64 15.04
C PHE A 94 9.42 -7.28 15.13
N THR A 95 9.91 -6.43 14.22
CA THR A 95 11.35 -6.21 14.04
C THR A 95 11.86 -4.90 14.63
N ALA A 96 11.00 -3.88 14.78
CA ALA A 96 11.38 -2.58 15.33
C ALA A 96 12.03 -2.70 16.70
N LYS A 97 13.01 -1.83 16.97
CA LYS A 97 13.79 -1.79 18.22
C LYS A 97 13.51 -0.55 19.07
N ALA A 98 12.84 0.46 18.51
CA ALA A 98 12.46 1.65 19.24
C ALA A 98 11.54 1.32 20.42
N THR A 99 11.65 2.07 21.51
CA THR A 99 10.75 1.99 22.67
C THR A 99 9.66 3.06 22.63
N ASP A 100 9.77 4.04 21.73
CA ASP A 100 8.77 5.08 21.50
C ASP A 100 7.65 4.56 20.57
N PRO A 101 6.40 4.40 21.07
CA PRO A 101 5.30 3.93 20.23
C PRO A 101 4.91 4.93 19.13
N PHE A 102 5.15 6.23 19.30
CA PHE A 102 4.90 7.22 18.25
C PHE A 102 5.90 7.10 17.11
N GLU A 103 7.14 6.74 17.44
CA GLU A 103 8.17 6.49 16.44
C GLU A 103 7.81 5.28 15.56
N ILE A 104 7.46 4.17 16.22
CA ILE A 104 7.08 2.93 15.53
C ILE A 104 5.84 3.17 14.67
N ALA A 105 4.84 3.87 15.21
CA ALA A 105 3.62 4.20 14.45
C ALA A 105 3.91 5.12 13.26
N GLY A 106 4.79 6.11 13.42
CA GLY A 106 5.23 6.98 12.33
C GLY A 106 5.92 6.21 11.21
N LEU A 107 6.80 5.25 11.56
CA LEU A 107 7.43 4.37 10.59
C LEU A 107 6.39 3.54 9.81
N MET A 108 5.43 2.93 10.50
CA MET A 108 4.34 2.20 9.84
C MET A 108 3.50 3.11 8.94
N MET A 109 3.22 4.35 9.38
CA MET A 109 2.44 5.32 8.62
C MET A 109 3.18 5.92 7.41
N SER A 110 4.51 5.78 7.34
CA SER A 110 5.34 6.23 6.22
C SER A 110 5.24 5.34 4.99
N TYR A 111 4.63 4.16 5.11
CA TYR A 111 4.39 3.27 3.97
C TYR A 111 3.50 3.95 2.93
N HIS A 112 4.00 4.10 1.71
CA HIS A 112 3.34 4.85 0.64
C HIS A 112 2.01 4.22 0.20
N GLY A 113 1.86 2.89 0.29
CA GLY A 113 0.62 2.19 -0.01
C GLY A 113 -0.38 2.14 1.13
N LEU A 114 -0.14 2.85 2.24
CA LEU A 114 -1.10 2.95 3.34
C LEU A 114 -2.18 3.98 2.99
N PRO A 115 -3.48 3.61 2.96
CA PRO A 115 -4.54 4.58 2.70
C PRO A 115 -4.58 5.64 3.81
N MET A 116 -5.11 6.82 3.49
CA MET A 116 -5.26 7.90 4.46
C MET A 116 -6.22 7.56 5.60
N LEU A 117 -7.23 6.75 5.32
CA LEU A 117 -8.27 6.32 6.23
C LEU A 117 -8.50 4.83 6.05
N GLY A 118 -8.74 4.12 7.14
CA GLY A 118 -9.02 2.68 7.08
C GLY A 118 -8.58 1.93 8.33
N CYS A 119 -9.00 0.67 8.41
CA CYS A 119 -8.79 -0.19 9.57
C CYS A 119 -7.32 -0.52 9.84
N GLN A 120 -6.42 -0.36 8.87
CA GLN A 120 -4.97 -0.55 9.03
C GLN A 120 -4.43 0.29 10.19
N HIS A 121 -5.00 1.47 10.44
CA HIS A 121 -4.60 2.35 11.53
C HIS A 121 -4.88 1.75 12.93
N ALA A 122 -5.84 0.83 13.06
CA ALA A 122 -6.07 0.09 14.31
C ALA A 122 -4.91 -0.88 14.60
N TYR A 123 -4.36 -1.50 13.56
CA TYR A 123 -3.17 -2.35 13.66
C TYR A 123 -1.90 -1.54 13.87
N ILE A 124 -1.79 -0.36 13.25
CA ILE A 124 -0.68 0.56 13.52
C ILE A 124 -0.64 0.95 14.99
N ALA A 125 -1.77 1.41 15.54
CA ALA A 125 -1.84 1.82 16.94
C ALA A 125 -1.50 0.66 17.89
N SER A 126 -2.16 -0.49 17.71
CA SER A 126 -1.96 -1.63 18.60
C SER A 126 -0.58 -2.29 18.43
N GLY A 127 -0.08 -2.40 17.20
CA GLY A 127 1.24 -2.94 16.87
C GLY A 127 2.36 -2.06 17.41
N ALA A 128 2.29 -0.75 17.21
CA ALA A 128 3.27 0.19 17.74
C ALA A 128 3.28 0.20 19.27
N PHE A 129 2.11 0.20 19.90
CA PHE A 129 2.00 0.14 21.36
C PHE A 129 2.59 -1.14 21.94
N MET A 130 2.22 -2.31 21.42
CA MET A 130 2.74 -3.59 21.93
C MET A 130 4.22 -3.80 21.59
N ALA A 131 4.69 -3.31 20.44
CA ALA A 131 6.11 -3.36 20.08
C ALA A 131 6.96 -2.49 21.03
N ALA A 132 6.48 -1.29 21.39
CA ALA A 132 7.14 -0.45 22.37
C ALA A 132 7.24 -1.13 23.75
N ILE A 133 6.17 -1.78 24.24
CA ILE A 133 6.18 -2.54 25.50
C ILE A 133 7.13 -3.74 25.42
N LYS A 134 7.11 -4.48 24.30
CA LYS A 134 8.05 -5.57 24.04
C LYS A 134 9.50 -5.11 24.14
N ASN A 135 9.81 -3.95 23.55
CA ASN A 135 11.17 -3.42 23.50
C ASN A 135 11.61 -2.78 24.81
N GLU A 136 10.68 -2.26 25.61
CA GLU A 136 10.95 -1.81 26.98
C GLU A 136 11.29 -2.99 27.91
N GLY A 137 10.64 -4.14 27.73
CA GLY A 137 11.07 -5.44 28.25
C GLY A 137 10.50 -5.86 29.60
N SER A 138 9.82 -5.00 30.35
CA SER A 138 9.38 -5.27 31.73
C SER A 138 8.29 -6.35 31.88
N LYS A 139 7.60 -6.72 30.80
CA LYS A 139 6.50 -7.71 30.82
C LYS A 139 6.76 -9.01 30.07
N GLY A 140 7.95 -9.19 29.50
CA GLY A 140 8.25 -10.39 28.71
C GLY A 140 7.31 -10.59 27.51
N ILE A 141 6.74 -9.49 26.99
CA ILE A 141 5.92 -9.49 25.77
C ILE A 141 6.79 -9.96 24.62
N THR A 142 6.24 -10.79 23.74
CA THR A 142 6.90 -11.29 22.55
C THR A 142 6.04 -11.00 21.31
N ASN A 143 6.52 -11.41 20.12
CA ASN A 143 5.72 -11.32 18.90
C ASN A 143 4.43 -12.15 19.00
N LYS A 144 4.37 -13.17 19.88
CA LYS A 144 3.16 -13.96 20.11
C LYS A 144 1.99 -13.12 20.63
N GLU A 145 2.26 -12.25 21.59
CA GLU A 145 1.25 -11.34 22.15
C GLU A 145 0.81 -10.29 21.13
N ILE A 146 1.74 -9.79 20.29
CA ILE A 146 1.41 -8.89 19.18
C ILE A 146 0.47 -9.59 18.17
N THR A 147 0.80 -10.83 17.77
CA THR A 147 -0.06 -11.63 16.89
C THR A 147 -1.46 -11.85 17.49
N GLU A 148 -1.54 -12.12 18.79
CA GLU A 148 -2.83 -12.29 19.47
C GLU A 148 -3.66 -10.99 19.45
N VAL A 149 -3.02 -9.84 19.68
CA VAL A 149 -3.68 -8.52 19.57
C VAL A 149 -4.18 -8.27 18.16
N PHE A 150 -3.41 -8.61 17.12
CA PHE A 150 -3.84 -8.47 15.73
C PHE A 150 -5.03 -9.35 15.38
N LYS A 151 -5.04 -10.61 15.84
CA LYS A 151 -6.19 -11.52 15.67
C LYS A 151 -7.46 -11.00 16.35
N ARG A 152 -7.34 -10.36 17.51
CA ARG A 152 -8.48 -9.71 18.20
C ARG A 152 -8.95 -8.45 17.49
N THR A 153 -8.01 -7.68 16.94
CA THR A 153 -8.26 -6.45 16.20
C THR A 153 -8.99 -6.74 14.88
N GLU A 154 -8.62 -7.80 14.17
CA GLU A 154 -9.26 -8.23 12.91
C GLU A 154 -10.77 -8.41 13.04
N LYS A 155 -11.25 -8.91 14.18
CA LYS A 155 -12.68 -9.13 14.42
C LYS A 155 -13.46 -7.83 14.70
N GLN A 156 -12.76 -6.73 14.92
CA GLN A 156 -13.33 -5.49 15.47
C GLN A 156 -12.93 -4.24 14.69
N ALA A 157 -12.07 -4.35 13.68
CA ALA A 157 -11.61 -3.22 12.88
C ALA A 157 -11.72 -3.56 11.38
N HIS A 158 -12.87 -3.21 10.81
CA HIS A 158 -13.17 -3.39 9.39
C HIS A 158 -13.45 -2.04 8.70
N GLY A 159 -13.67 -2.04 7.39
CA GLY A 159 -13.93 -0.85 6.59
C GLY A 159 -15.14 -0.08 7.11
N GLY A 160 -15.00 1.24 7.27
CA GLY A 160 -16.07 2.12 7.76
C GLY A 160 -16.49 1.91 9.22
N TYR A 161 -15.79 1.08 10.01
CA TYR A 161 -16.23 0.62 11.34
C TYR A 161 -16.78 1.74 12.24
N CYS A 162 -16.03 2.83 12.41
CA CYS A 162 -16.46 3.95 13.26
C CYS A 162 -17.79 4.61 12.83
N GLY A 163 -18.04 4.74 11.53
CA GLY A 163 -19.29 5.29 11.00
C GLY A 163 -20.45 4.31 11.05
N LEU A 164 -20.16 3.00 11.07
CA LEU A 164 -21.17 1.93 11.05
C LEU A 164 -21.57 1.47 12.45
N SER A 165 -20.63 1.42 13.40
CA SER A 165 -20.83 0.88 14.75
C SER A 165 -20.89 1.95 15.85
N GLY A 166 -20.47 3.19 15.54
CA GLY A 166 -20.29 4.24 16.54
C GLY A 166 -19.04 4.07 17.41
N VAL A 167 -18.23 3.03 17.18
CA VAL A 167 -16.98 2.76 17.93
C VAL A 167 -15.78 2.79 16.99
N CYS A 168 -14.72 3.50 17.36
CA CYS A 168 -13.50 3.52 16.56
C CYS A 168 -12.73 2.20 16.67
N GLY A 169 -12.29 1.62 15.54
CA GLY A 169 -11.52 0.37 15.53
C GLY A 169 -10.18 0.48 16.28
N ILE A 170 -9.60 1.69 16.34
CA ILE A 170 -8.39 1.96 17.13
C ILE A 170 -8.66 1.77 18.63
N ALA A 171 -9.82 2.19 19.13
CA ALA A 171 -10.19 2.01 20.52
C ALA A 171 -10.33 0.52 20.87
N SER A 172 -10.98 -0.26 20.00
CA SER A 172 -11.09 -1.72 20.14
C SER A 172 -9.71 -2.39 20.12
N ALA A 173 -8.80 -1.93 19.27
CA ALA A 173 -7.44 -2.47 19.15
C ALA A 173 -6.58 -2.18 20.40
N ILE A 174 -6.64 -0.96 20.94
CA ILE A 174 -5.99 -0.65 22.23
C ILE A 174 -6.61 -1.46 23.37
N GLY A 175 -7.94 -1.63 23.37
CA GLY A 175 -8.61 -2.53 24.30
C GLY A 175 -8.06 -3.97 24.23
N ALA A 176 -7.82 -4.48 23.02
CA ALA A 176 -7.19 -5.78 22.83
C ALA A 176 -5.77 -5.83 23.40
N CYS A 177 -4.97 -4.76 23.27
CA CYS A 177 -3.66 -4.65 23.93
C CYS A 177 -3.79 -4.80 25.45
N PHE A 178 -4.62 -3.98 26.10
CA PHE A 178 -4.79 -4.04 27.56
C PHE A 178 -5.36 -5.38 28.02
N ALA A 179 -6.26 -6.00 27.23
CA ALA A 179 -6.78 -7.32 27.55
C ALA A 179 -5.67 -8.39 27.53
N VAL A 180 -4.73 -8.32 26.59
CA VAL A 180 -3.57 -9.21 26.53
C VAL A 180 -2.59 -8.91 27.67
N LEU A 181 -2.29 -7.64 27.93
CA LEU A 181 -1.35 -7.22 28.98
C LEU A 181 -1.82 -7.59 30.39
N THR A 182 -3.12 -7.48 30.66
CA THR A 182 -3.70 -7.76 31.98
C THR A 182 -4.17 -9.20 32.14
N GLY A 183 -4.30 -9.98 31.06
CA GLY A 183 -4.93 -11.31 31.11
C GLY A 183 -6.44 -11.25 31.32
N SER A 184 -7.07 -10.15 30.93
CA SER A 184 -8.52 -9.92 31.05
C SER A 184 -9.33 -10.96 30.28
N LYS A 185 -10.43 -11.41 30.89
CA LYS A 185 -11.43 -12.32 30.34
C LYS A 185 -12.75 -12.17 31.09
N CYS A 186 -13.84 -12.66 30.51
CA CYS A 186 -15.15 -12.62 31.15
C CYS A 186 -15.10 -13.21 32.57
N GLY A 187 -15.67 -12.48 33.53
CA GLY A 187 -15.71 -12.88 34.94
C GLY A 187 -14.47 -12.52 35.76
N LYS A 188 -13.48 -11.83 35.17
CA LYS A 188 -12.40 -11.18 35.93
C LYS A 188 -12.88 -9.81 36.43
N ASP A 189 -12.45 -9.44 37.63
CA ASP A 189 -12.85 -8.18 38.27
C ASP A 189 -11.92 -7.05 37.82
N GLU A 190 -10.75 -6.94 38.45
CA GLU A 190 -9.81 -5.85 38.22
C GLU A 190 -9.25 -5.83 36.79
N GLU A 191 -8.89 -6.97 36.21
CA GLU A 191 -8.31 -7.02 34.86
C GLU A 191 -9.31 -6.56 33.79
N GLN A 192 -10.60 -6.86 33.98
CA GLN A 192 -11.67 -6.42 33.10
C GLN A 192 -11.92 -4.92 33.26
N ARG A 193 -11.98 -4.42 34.49
CA ARG A 193 -12.10 -2.99 34.80
C ARG A 193 -10.96 -2.19 34.17
N LEU A 194 -9.71 -2.61 34.35
CA LEU A 194 -8.54 -1.94 33.79
C LEU A 194 -8.60 -1.85 32.27
N THR A 195 -9.01 -2.95 31.61
CA THR A 195 -9.15 -3.00 30.15
C THR A 195 -10.24 -2.04 29.66
N MET A 196 -11.42 -2.05 30.29
CA MET A 196 -12.55 -1.18 29.90
C MET A 196 -12.26 0.30 30.15
N GLU A 197 -11.52 0.62 31.22
CA GLU A 197 -11.06 1.97 31.51
C GLU A 197 -10.08 2.48 30.44
N ALA A 198 -9.14 1.65 29.96
CA ALA A 198 -8.26 2.00 28.84
C ALA A 198 -9.06 2.40 27.60
N VAL A 199 -10.05 1.60 27.23
CA VAL A 199 -10.93 1.87 26.07
C VAL A 199 -11.72 3.16 26.30
N THR A 200 -12.23 3.39 27.51
CA THR A 200 -13.00 4.59 27.85
C THR A 200 -12.18 5.87 27.65
N ARG A 201 -10.92 5.87 28.14
CA ARG A 201 -10.01 7.00 27.99
C ARG A 201 -9.62 7.25 26.54
N VAL A 202 -9.34 6.19 25.78
CA VAL A 202 -9.06 6.30 24.34
C VAL A 202 -10.26 6.84 23.58
N ILE A 203 -11.47 6.34 23.83
CA ILE A 203 -12.70 6.84 23.20
C ILE A 203 -12.92 8.31 23.55
N ARG A 204 -12.70 8.71 24.80
CA ARG A 204 -12.81 10.12 25.21
C ARG A 204 -11.86 10.99 24.40
N ALA A 205 -10.58 10.61 24.34
CA ALA A 205 -9.57 11.35 23.60
C ALA A 205 -9.88 11.45 22.09
N ILE A 206 -10.35 10.36 21.48
CA ILE A 206 -10.83 10.36 20.09
C ILE A 206 -12.05 11.29 19.94
N THR A 207 -13.01 11.24 20.85
CA THR A 207 -14.25 12.03 20.80
C THR A 207 -13.96 13.52 20.86
N ASP A 208 -13.07 13.94 21.77
CA ASP A 208 -12.66 15.34 21.92
C ASP A 208 -11.91 15.85 20.66
N LEU A 209 -11.29 14.93 19.91
CA LEU A 209 -10.68 15.20 18.62
C LEU A 209 -11.65 15.06 17.44
N THR A 210 -12.82 14.47 17.61
CA THR A 210 -13.65 14.07 16.48
C THR A 210 -14.30 15.29 15.81
N GLY A 211 -14.25 15.30 14.49
CA GLY A 211 -14.91 16.22 13.57
C GLY A 211 -15.11 15.47 12.25
N PRO A 212 -14.61 15.96 11.10
CA PRO A 212 -14.23 15.07 10.01
C PRO A 212 -13.23 14.01 10.50
N SER A 213 -13.50 12.73 10.24
CA SER A 213 -12.69 11.60 10.72
C SER A 213 -11.24 11.64 10.23
N CYS A 214 -10.25 11.49 11.12
CA CYS A 214 -8.86 11.36 10.72
C CYS A 214 -8.18 10.20 11.45
N CYS A 215 -8.00 9.06 10.76
CA CYS A 215 -7.43 7.86 11.37
C CYS A 215 -6.00 8.07 11.88
N LYS A 216 -5.17 8.87 11.20
CA LYS A 216 -3.80 9.19 11.66
C LYS A 216 -3.79 9.99 12.95
N ALA A 217 -4.64 11.02 13.03
CA ALA A 217 -4.80 11.81 14.25
C ALA A 217 -5.32 10.94 15.41
N TYR A 218 -6.28 10.04 15.13
CA TYR A 218 -6.78 9.09 16.12
C TYR A 218 -5.70 8.12 16.61
N VAL A 219 -4.76 7.68 15.75
CA VAL A 219 -3.63 6.84 16.20
C VAL A 219 -2.79 7.58 17.23
N TRP A 220 -2.32 8.78 16.92
CA TRP A 220 -1.47 9.54 17.84
C TRP A 220 -2.19 9.86 19.16
N THR A 221 -3.42 10.34 19.08
CA THR A 221 -4.21 10.66 20.28
C THR A 221 -4.50 9.42 21.14
N SER A 222 -4.77 8.28 20.51
CA SER A 222 -5.00 7.01 21.23
C SER A 222 -3.73 6.49 21.89
N LEU A 223 -2.57 6.59 21.22
CA LEU A 223 -1.29 6.20 21.79
C LEU A 223 -0.94 7.06 23.01
N ASP A 224 -1.15 8.38 22.95
CA ASP A 224 -0.94 9.28 24.08
C ASP A 224 -1.79 8.89 25.30
N ALA A 225 -3.10 8.71 25.09
CA ALA A 225 -3.99 8.25 26.16
C ALA A 225 -3.60 6.88 26.71
N ALA A 226 -3.23 5.94 25.83
CA ALA A 226 -2.83 4.59 26.20
C ALA A 226 -1.54 4.56 27.01
N VAL A 227 -0.51 5.31 26.61
CA VAL A 227 0.79 5.39 27.32
C VAL A 227 0.62 6.01 28.70
N LYS A 228 -0.15 7.10 28.82
CA LYS A 228 -0.46 7.72 30.12
C LYS A 228 -1.15 6.73 31.04
N TYR A 229 -2.17 6.04 30.54
CA TYR A 229 -2.89 5.07 31.34
C TYR A 229 -2.07 3.81 31.65
N LEU A 230 -1.19 3.38 30.75
CA LEU A 230 -0.27 2.26 30.98
C LEU A 230 0.63 2.51 32.19
N LYS A 231 1.17 3.74 32.29
CA LYS A 231 1.97 4.18 33.44
C LYS A 231 1.15 4.14 34.74
N GLU A 232 -0.08 4.66 34.72
CA GLU A 232 -0.96 4.70 35.89
C GLU A 232 -1.41 3.31 36.36
N SER A 233 -1.78 2.43 35.42
CA SER A 233 -2.44 1.15 35.73
C SER A 233 -1.50 -0.03 35.86
N ILE A 234 -0.42 -0.08 35.08
CA ILE A 234 0.49 -1.23 35.00
C ILE A 234 1.91 -0.86 35.46
N GLY A 235 2.23 0.44 35.56
CA GLY A 235 3.53 0.93 36.01
C GLY A 235 4.62 0.92 34.93
N ILE A 236 4.28 0.61 33.67
CA ILE A 236 5.23 0.63 32.56
C ILE A 236 5.32 2.04 32.01
N VAL A 237 6.53 2.57 31.88
CA VAL A 237 6.79 3.91 31.37
C VAL A 237 7.34 3.80 29.96
N LEU A 238 6.59 4.33 28.99
CA LEU A 238 7.05 4.50 27.62
C LEU A 238 7.27 5.99 27.33
N PRO A 239 8.13 6.35 26.37
CA PRO A 239 8.25 7.72 25.88
C PRO A 239 6.88 8.27 25.42
N SER A 240 6.53 9.47 25.89
CA SER A 240 5.25 10.13 25.58
C SER A 240 5.36 11.61 25.21
N GLU A 241 6.56 12.20 25.34
CA GLU A 241 6.79 13.62 25.07
C GLU A 241 7.44 13.78 23.69
N ARG A 242 6.60 13.77 22.65
CA ARG A 242 7.04 14.00 21.27
C ARG A 242 6.21 15.10 20.64
N LEU A 243 6.88 16.08 20.04
CA LEU A 243 6.23 17.02 19.13
C LEU A 243 5.89 16.27 17.84
N ILE A 244 4.61 16.10 17.58
CA ILE A 244 4.12 15.41 16.37
C ILE A 244 3.55 16.45 15.42
N THR A 245 4.12 16.48 14.22
CA THR A 245 3.66 17.32 13.12
C THR A 245 3.07 16.46 12.03
N CYS A 246 1.83 16.77 11.63
CA CYS A 246 1.16 16.12 10.52
C CYS A 246 1.58 16.76 9.20
N ASN A 247 2.04 15.94 8.25
CA ASN A 247 2.33 16.32 6.87
C ASN A 247 1.32 15.71 5.87
N TYR A 248 0.15 15.29 6.35
CA TYR A 248 -0.87 14.61 5.54
C TYR A 248 -2.10 15.46 5.23
N SER A 249 -2.14 16.72 5.66
CA SER A 249 -3.30 17.63 5.49
C SER A 249 -3.75 17.70 4.03
N GLY A 250 -2.82 17.93 3.09
CA GLY A 250 -3.09 18.02 1.66
C GLY A 250 -3.47 16.70 0.97
N LYS A 251 -3.32 15.55 1.66
CA LYS A 251 -3.69 14.23 1.13
C LYS A 251 -5.04 13.74 1.67
N HIS A 252 -5.66 14.47 2.59
CA HIS A 252 -6.84 14.01 3.30
C HIS A 252 -8.06 13.98 2.35
N PRO A 253 -8.72 12.82 2.15
CA PRO A 253 -9.70 12.66 1.07
C PRO A 253 -11.03 13.41 1.32
N HIS A 254 -11.34 13.70 2.58
CA HIS A 254 -12.51 14.49 2.97
C HIS A 254 -12.08 15.58 3.96
N ALA A 255 -12.79 16.71 4.05
CA ALA A 255 -12.40 17.92 4.79
C ALA A 255 -11.41 17.72 5.97
N CYS A 256 -10.17 18.20 5.84
CA CYS A 256 -9.20 18.20 6.93
C CYS A 256 -9.66 19.15 8.05
N ARG A 257 -9.22 18.89 9.29
CA ARG A 257 -9.51 19.77 10.45
C ARG A 257 -8.58 20.99 10.51
N GLU A 258 -7.44 20.93 9.81
CA GLU A 258 -6.43 22.01 9.73
C GLU A 258 -6.14 22.61 11.11
N GLU A 259 -6.31 23.93 11.29
CA GLU A 259 -6.05 24.66 12.53
C GLU A 259 -6.80 24.11 13.77
N ARG A 260 -7.89 23.34 13.57
CA ARG A 260 -8.61 22.66 14.66
C ARG A 260 -7.99 21.33 15.08
N CYS A 261 -6.96 20.87 14.38
CA CYS A 261 -6.21 19.66 14.68
C CYS A 261 -4.93 20.01 15.47
N PRO A 262 -4.66 19.39 16.63
CA PRO A 262 -3.47 19.66 17.43
C PRO A 262 -2.16 19.24 16.73
N TYR A 263 -2.25 18.48 15.63
CA TYR A 263 -1.09 18.02 14.86
C TYR A 263 -0.85 18.87 13.59
N PHE A 264 -1.69 19.86 13.30
CA PHE A 264 -1.52 20.69 12.10
C PHE A 264 -0.50 21.80 12.35
N LEU A 265 0.48 21.92 11.47
CA LEU A 265 1.31 23.13 11.36
C LEU A 265 0.81 23.92 10.15
N GLY A 266 0.32 25.14 10.38
CA GLY A 266 0.09 26.10 9.30
C GLY A 266 1.42 26.60 8.70
N ASP A 267 1.35 27.40 7.64
CA ASP A 267 2.48 27.81 6.77
C ASP A 267 3.54 28.75 7.41
N GLY A 268 3.72 28.75 8.74
CA GLY A 268 4.45 29.80 9.47
C GLY A 268 5.61 29.38 10.39
N HIS A 269 5.95 28.08 10.52
CA HIS A 269 7.03 27.66 11.43
C HIS A 269 8.17 26.92 10.70
N PRO A 270 9.44 27.24 11.00
CA PRO A 270 10.58 26.56 10.41
C PRO A 270 10.55 25.09 10.79
N VAL A 271 10.59 24.26 9.76
CA VAL A 271 10.47 22.81 9.83
C VAL A 271 11.84 22.26 10.25
N GLU A 272 12.13 22.18 11.55
CA GLU A 272 12.92 21.02 12.01
C GLU A 272 11.96 19.84 12.02
N ALA A 273 11.69 19.31 10.83
CA ALA A 273 11.01 18.03 10.71
C ALA A 273 11.79 17.06 11.59
N ALA A 274 11.10 16.33 12.45
CA ALA A 274 11.59 15.01 12.82
C ALA A 274 11.70 14.24 11.50
N THR A 275 12.86 14.37 10.83
CA THR A 275 13.22 13.58 9.67
C THR A 275 13.21 12.15 10.18
N TRP A 276 12.18 11.41 9.80
CA TRP A 276 12.21 9.96 9.83
C TRP A 276 13.39 9.56 8.94
N LYS A 277 14.59 9.41 9.52
CA LYS A 277 15.79 9.03 8.77
C LYS A 277 15.62 7.57 8.35
N VAL A 278 14.95 7.36 7.22
CA VAL A 278 14.79 6.04 6.59
C VAL A 278 16.17 5.46 6.22
N GLU A 279 17.15 6.34 5.99
CA GLU A 279 18.53 6.03 5.59
C GLU A 279 19.28 5.15 6.61
N ASP A 280 18.97 5.26 7.90
CA ASP A 280 19.67 4.50 8.96
C ASP A 280 19.04 3.10 9.23
N MET A 281 17.94 2.72 8.56
CA MET A 281 17.20 1.48 8.84
C MET A 281 17.15 0.47 7.69
N CYS A 282 17.55 0.84 6.47
CA CYS A 282 17.57 -0.08 5.31
C CYS A 282 18.82 -0.99 5.24
N LEU A 283 19.81 -0.79 6.11
CA LEU A 283 20.97 -1.66 6.20
C LEU A 283 20.69 -2.74 7.24
N ASN A 284 20.23 -3.92 6.81
CA ASN A 284 20.42 -5.25 7.44
C ASN A 284 19.33 -6.30 7.11
N ILE A 285 18.66 -6.22 5.94
CA ILE A 285 17.86 -7.36 5.45
C ILE A 285 18.75 -8.44 4.80
N ASN A 286 19.99 -8.10 4.41
CA ASN A 286 20.85 -8.99 3.63
C ASN A 286 21.74 -9.96 4.44
N GLU A 287 21.79 -9.90 5.77
CA GLU A 287 22.68 -10.79 6.55
C GLU A 287 21.97 -11.94 7.29
N ALA A 288 20.64 -12.04 7.23
CA ALA A 288 19.90 -13.09 7.93
C ALA A 288 19.73 -14.40 7.14
N THR A 289 20.24 -14.51 5.90
CA THR A 289 19.98 -15.67 5.01
C THR A 289 21.18 -16.58 4.73
N THR A 290 22.30 -16.46 5.42
CA THR A 290 23.38 -17.45 5.33
C THR A 290 23.38 -18.37 6.54
N ARG A 291 22.55 -19.42 6.50
CA ARG A 291 22.88 -20.79 6.94
C ARG A 291 21.69 -21.73 6.72
N ALA A 292 21.93 -22.72 5.86
CA ALA A 292 21.17 -23.96 5.61
C ALA A 292 19.81 -23.83 4.85
N GLY A 293 19.84 -24.18 3.56
CA GLY A 293 18.67 -24.40 2.70
C GLY A 293 18.96 -23.99 1.25
N GLY A 294 18.54 -24.77 0.25
CA GLY A 294 18.73 -24.47 -1.18
C GLY A 294 18.21 -23.08 -1.58
N ASN A 295 18.62 -22.58 -2.75
CA ASN A 295 18.32 -21.22 -3.22
C ASN A 295 16.80 -20.96 -3.28
N VAL A 296 16.24 -20.44 -2.19
CA VAL A 296 14.83 -20.04 -2.05
C VAL A 296 14.39 -19.10 -3.18
N MET A 297 15.32 -18.36 -3.78
CA MET A 297 15.06 -17.49 -4.91
C MET A 297 14.83 -18.26 -6.23
N GLU A 298 15.63 -19.31 -6.50
CA GLU A 298 15.43 -20.17 -7.67
C GLU A 298 14.10 -20.92 -7.57
N ASP A 299 13.78 -21.45 -6.39
CA ASP A 299 12.51 -22.16 -6.15
C ASP A 299 11.27 -21.27 -6.41
N LYS A 300 11.35 -19.97 -6.14
CA LYS A 300 10.27 -19.01 -6.41
C LYS A 300 10.15 -18.66 -7.89
N ILE A 301 11.27 -18.52 -8.59
CA ILE A 301 11.28 -18.24 -10.02
C ILE A 301 10.71 -19.45 -10.80
N ASP A 302 11.05 -20.67 -10.38
CA ASP A 302 10.52 -21.89 -10.99
C ASP A 302 9.01 -22.05 -10.76
N GLN A 303 8.51 -21.64 -9.59
CA GLN A 303 7.07 -21.56 -9.34
C GLN A 303 6.37 -20.57 -10.28
N LEU A 304 6.93 -19.39 -10.49
CA LEU A 304 6.39 -18.40 -11.43
C LEU A 304 6.41 -18.89 -12.89
N LEU A 305 7.46 -19.61 -13.28
CA LEU A 305 7.52 -20.26 -14.60
C LEU A 305 6.40 -21.27 -14.77
N LYS A 306 6.22 -22.19 -13.80
CA LYS A 306 5.12 -23.17 -13.87
C LYS A 306 3.77 -22.46 -13.95
N ARG A 307 3.57 -21.45 -13.10
CA ARG A 307 2.35 -20.66 -13.07
C ARG A 307 2.06 -19.98 -14.40
N SER A 308 3.08 -19.44 -15.05
CA SER A 308 2.89 -18.74 -16.32
C SER A 308 2.31 -19.63 -17.43
N LEU A 309 2.67 -20.91 -17.44
CA LEU A 309 2.10 -21.90 -18.35
C LEU A 309 0.65 -22.22 -17.99
N GLU A 310 0.34 -22.37 -16.69
CA GLU A 310 -1.03 -22.60 -16.20
C GLU A 310 -1.97 -21.43 -16.52
N LEU A 311 -1.44 -20.21 -16.58
CA LEU A 311 -2.18 -18.99 -16.91
C LEU A 311 -2.36 -18.76 -18.41
N GLY A 312 -1.86 -19.66 -19.25
CA GLY A 312 -2.12 -19.66 -20.69
C GLY A 312 -0.95 -19.17 -21.56
N ALA A 313 0.26 -19.02 -21.00
CA ALA A 313 1.46 -18.92 -21.84
C ALA A 313 1.78 -20.26 -22.49
N GLU A 314 2.07 -20.27 -23.78
CA GLU A 314 2.50 -21.48 -24.50
C GLU A 314 3.95 -21.83 -24.15
N LYS A 315 4.77 -20.79 -23.95
CA LYS A 315 6.16 -20.91 -23.49
C LYS A 315 6.48 -19.78 -22.52
N ALA A 316 7.29 -20.11 -21.53
CA ALA A 316 7.86 -19.14 -20.61
C ALA A 316 9.33 -19.46 -20.36
N LYS A 317 10.17 -18.43 -20.27
CA LYS A 317 11.60 -18.60 -20.03
C LYS A 317 12.15 -17.47 -19.18
N VAL A 318 12.99 -17.81 -18.20
CA VAL A 318 13.78 -16.82 -17.47
C VAL A 318 14.92 -16.35 -18.36
N ILE A 319 15.02 -15.03 -18.51
CA ILE A 319 16.11 -14.36 -19.21
C ILE A 319 16.83 -13.41 -18.27
N ASP A 320 18.10 -13.14 -18.57
CA ASP A 320 18.79 -12.03 -17.96
C ASP A 320 18.36 -10.73 -18.64
N THR A 321 18.08 -9.68 -17.87
CA THR A 321 17.64 -8.40 -18.44
C THR A 321 18.71 -7.75 -19.31
N ASN A 322 19.99 -8.07 -19.07
CA ASN A 322 21.09 -7.63 -19.94
C ASN A 322 21.07 -8.27 -21.33
N SER A 323 20.30 -9.34 -21.53
CA SER A 323 20.13 -9.97 -22.85
C SER A 323 19.08 -9.27 -23.72
N VAL A 324 18.34 -8.30 -23.16
CA VAL A 324 17.34 -7.51 -23.88
C VAL A 324 18.02 -6.32 -24.56
N VAL A 325 18.00 -6.31 -25.90
CA VAL A 325 18.53 -5.21 -26.71
C VAL A 325 17.42 -4.21 -27.03
N VAL A 326 17.58 -2.97 -26.57
CA VAL A 326 16.63 -1.87 -26.80
C VAL A 326 17.21 -0.91 -27.85
N GLU A 327 16.54 -0.78 -28.99
CA GLU A 327 17.01 0.02 -30.13
C GLU A 327 15.99 1.06 -30.58
N GLU A 328 16.48 2.22 -31.04
CA GLU A 328 15.63 3.35 -31.49
C GLU A 328 14.77 3.00 -32.72
N TRP A 329 15.23 2.08 -33.57
CA TRP A 329 14.52 1.70 -34.80
C TRP A 329 13.13 1.11 -34.53
N VAL A 330 12.91 0.50 -33.36
CA VAL A 330 11.61 -0.07 -32.99
C VAL A 330 10.55 1.02 -32.94
N ARG A 331 10.89 2.20 -32.41
CA ARG A 331 9.97 3.35 -32.36
C ARG A 331 9.65 3.87 -33.76
N TRP A 332 10.63 3.89 -34.67
CA TRP A 332 10.40 4.31 -36.06
C TRP A 332 9.42 3.40 -36.81
N LYS A 333 9.42 2.09 -36.53
CA LYS A 333 8.40 1.17 -37.08
C LYS A 333 7.00 1.48 -36.55
N CYS A 334 6.87 1.85 -35.27
CA CYS A 334 5.59 2.26 -34.72
C CYS A 334 5.10 3.58 -35.33
N VAL A 335 5.97 4.59 -35.43
CA VAL A 335 5.62 5.93 -35.93
C VAL A 335 5.18 5.92 -37.39
N TYR A 336 5.87 5.17 -38.25
CA TYR A 336 5.65 5.23 -39.70
C TYR A 336 4.96 4.00 -40.29
N GLY A 337 4.88 2.89 -39.56
CA GLY A 337 4.46 1.60 -40.10
C GLY A 337 3.31 0.92 -39.35
N CYS A 338 2.80 1.51 -38.26
CA CYS A 338 1.79 0.87 -37.42
C CYS A 338 0.44 1.58 -37.46
N ALA A 339 -0.64 0.81 -37.69
CA ALA A 339 -2.01 1.31 -37.69
C ALA A 339 -2.56 1.70 -36.30
N PHE A 340 -1.76 1.47 -35.25
CA PHE A 340 -2.10 1.76 -33.85
C PHE A 340 -1.34 2.97 -33.27
N TYR A 341 -0.52 3.67 -34.07
CA TYR A 341 0.13 4.90 -33.63
C TYR A 341 -0.89 5.93 -33.12
N GLY A 342 -0.66 6.48 -31.93
CA GLY A 342 -1.51 7.49 -31.32
C GLY A 342 -2.90 7.03 -30.86
N LYS A 343 -3.18 5.72 -30.83
CA LYS A 343 -4.53 5.21 -30.51
C LYS A 343 -4.77 4.96 -29.02
N ASP A 344 -3.75 4.66 -28.23
CA ASP A 344 -3.89 4.34 -26.81
C ASP A 344 -2.58 4.59 -26.03
N THR A 345 -2.58 4.26 -24.74
CA THR A 345 -1.43 4.41 -23.83
C THR A 345 -0.29 3.40 -24.06
N TYR A 346 -0.52 2.33 -24.83
CA TYR A 346 0.45 1.31 -25.19
C TYR A 346 1.24 1.64 -26.45
N HIS A 347 0.81 2.65 -27.21
CA HIS A 347 1.46 3.08 -28.44
C HIS A 347 2.12 4.47 -28.28
N PRO A 348 3.18 4.77 -29.04
CA PRO A 348 3.69 6.14 -29.12
C PRO A 348 2.56 7.11 -29.52
N PRO A 349 2.52 8.33 -28.94
CA PRO A 349 3.56 8.95 -28.13
C PRO A 349 3.61 8.51 -26.65
N CYS A 350 2.56 7.89 -26.12
CA CYS A 350 2.40 7.55 -24.69
C CYS A 350 3.33 6.42 -24.22
N ALA A 351 3.63 5.46 -25.10
CA ALA A 351 4.56 4.38 -24.80
C ALA A 351 5.99 4.91 -24.53
N PRO A 352 6.71 4.34 -23.54
CA PRO A 352 8.06 4.77 -23.19
C PRO A 352 8.98 4.74 -24.41
N ASP A 353 9.83 5.76 -24.53
CA ASP A 353 10.89 5.78 -25.53
C ASP A 353 12.02 4.80 -25.18
N ALA A 354 12.88 4.53 -26.16
CA ALA A 354 13.99 3.60 -25.99
C ALA A 354 14.96 4.05 -24.88
N GLY A 355 15.10 5.35 -24.61
CA GLY A 355 15.91 5.88 -23.51
C GLY A 355 15.36 5.52 -22.13
N ASN A 356 14.07 5.73 -21.90
CA ASN A 356 13.38 5.40 -20.66
C ASN A 356 13.29 3.88 -20.48
N THR A 357 13.01 3.11 -21.53
CA THR A 357 13.05 1.64 -21.47
C THR A 357 14.45 1.13 -21.10
N LYS A 358 15.53 1.70 -21.67
CA LYS A 358 16.92 1.34 -21.28
C LYS A 358 17.22 1.61 -19.81
N LYS A 359 16.71 2.72 -19.25
CA LYS A 359 16.88 3.04 -17.83
C LYS A 359 16.13 2.03 -16.96
N MET A 360 14.87 1.76 -17.29
CA MET A 360 14.04 0.81 -16.55
C MET A 360 14.64 -0.60 -16.56
N MET A 361 15.10 -1.10 -17.72
CA MET A 361 15.73 -2.43 -17.83
C MET A 361 16.95 -2.61 -16.89
N LYS A 362 17.67 -1.54 -16.53
CA LYS A 362 18.83 -1.59 -15.62
C LYS A 362 18.46 -1.79 -14.15
N GLU A 363 17.20 -1.58 -13.78
CA GLU A 363 16.74 -1.76 -12.39
C GLU A 363 16.45 -3.22 -12.04
N TYR A 364 16.51 -4.11 -13.03
CA TYR A 364 16.16 -5.52 -12.93
C TYR A 364 17.34 -6.37 -13.36
N SER A 365 17.50 -7.56 -12.76
CA SER A 365 18.52 -8.55 -13.15
C SER A 365 17.93 -9.76 -13.90
N LYS A 366 16.64 -10.06 -13.69
CA LYS A 366 15.94 -11.20 -14.31
C LYS A 366 14.59 -10.76 -14.84
N ALA A 367 14.13 -11.40 -15.91
CA ALA A 367 12.78 -11.28 -16.44
C ALA A 367 12.23 -12.65 -16.84
N ILE A 368 10.91 -12.81 -16.78
CA ILE A 368 10.22 -13.98 -17.33
C ILE A 368 9.61 -13.56 -18.67
N LEU A 369 10.14 -14.12 -19.76
CA LEU A 369 9.63 -13.91 -21.11
C LEU A 369 8.48 -14.86 -21.38
N LEU A 370 7.29 -14.31 -21.59
CA LEU A 370 6.08 -15.05 -21.94
C LEU A 370 5.87 -15.04 -23.46
N ASN A 371 5.45 -16.18 -24.01
CA ASN A 371 5.13 -16.32 -25.42
C ASN A 371 3.85 -17.15 -25.60
N GLY A 372 3.05 -16.75 -26.61
CA GLY A 372 1.83 -17.43 -26.99
C GLY A 372 1.07 -16.63 -28.04
N SER A 373 0.09 -17.28 -28.68
CA SER A 373 -0.72 -16.71 -29.76
C SER A 373 -1.82 -15.74 -29.28
N LYS A 374 -2.20 -15.80 -27.99
CA LYS A 374 -3.32 -15.03 -27.42
C LYS A 374 -2.83 -13.82 -26.61
N GLY A 375 -2.58 -12.71 -27.29
CA GLY A 375 -1.98 -11.51 -26.70
C GLY A 375 -2.69 -10.96 -25.44
N LYS A 376 -4.02 -10.86 -25.45
CA LYS A 376 -4.79 -10.40 -24.28
C LYS A 376 -4.66 -11.34 -23.07
N ALA A 377 -4.76 -12.65 -23.31
CA ALA A 377 -4.57 -13.65 -22.26
C ALA A 377 -3.14 -13.61 -21.69
N LEU A 378 -2.13 -13.33 -22.53
CA LEU A 378 -0.76 -13.11 -22.06
C LEU A 378 -0.61 -11.85 -21.22
N THR A 379 -1.29 -10.74 -21.57
CA THR A 379 -1.34 -9.53 -20.72
C THR A 379 -1.97 -9.86 -19.37
N GLU A 380 -3.12 -10.54 -19.35
CA GLU A 380 -3.79 -10.94 -18.10
C GLU A 380 -2.92 -11.88 -17.26
N ALA A 381 -2.24 -12.83 -17.90
CA ALA A 381 -1.28 -13.71 -17.26
C ALA A 381 -0.08 -12.93 -16.69
N ALA A 382 0.48 -11.98 -17.44
CA ALA A 382 1.61 -11.16 -17.01
C ALA A 382 1.25 -10.30 -15.78
N VAL A 383 0.10 -9.61 -15.81
CA VAL A 383 -0.38 -8.80 -14.68
C VAL A 383 -0.66 -9.68 -13.45
N ARG A 384 -1.24 -10.86 -13.66
CA ARG A 384 -1.45 -11.80 -12.56
C ARG A 384 -0.13 -12.33 -11.99
N LEU A 385 0.84 -12.65 -12.84
CA LEU A 385 2.18 -13.07 -12.43
C LEU A 385 2.96 -11.96 -11.73
N GLU A 386 2.79 -10.70 -12.13
CA GLU A 386 3.35 -9.54 -11.41
C GLU A 386 2.86 -9.55 -9.96
N GLY A 387 1.55 -9.66 -9.77
CA GLY A 387 0.95 -9.80 -8.45
C GLY A 387 1.49 -11.03 -7.70
N GLU A 388 1.50 -12.20 -8.31
CA GLU A 388 1.99 -13.43 -7.67
C GLU A 388 3.49 -13.36 -7.32
N ALA A 389 4.33 -12.78 -8.19
CA ALA A 389 5.75 -12.55 -7.96
C ALA A 389 5.97 -11.56 -6.82
N TYR A 390 5.20 -10.48 -6.79
CA TYR A 390 5.20 -9.53 -5.69
C TYR A 390 4.88 -10.22 -4.36
N HIS A 391 3.88 -11.10 -4.32
CA HIS A 391 3.56 -11.91 -3.13
C HIS A 391 4.65 -12.91 -2.73
N MET A 392 5.51 -13.32 -3.67
CA MET A 392 6.67 -14.18 -3.41
C MET A 392 7.90 -13.38 -2.93
N GLY A 393 7.81 -12.06 -2.81
CA GLY A 393 8.88 -11.19 -2.30
C GLY A 393 9.65 -10.42 -3.38
N PHE A 394 9.25 -10.53 -4.65
CA PHE A 394 9.79 -9.71 -5.73
C PHE A 394 9.10 -8.33 -5.74
N TYR A 395 9.43 -7.47 -4.78
CA TYR A 395 8.72 -6.20 -4.55
C TYR A 395 8.79 -5.19 -5.72
N LYS A 396 9.78 -5.32 -6.61
CA LYS A 396 9.87 -4.52 -7.85
C LYS A 396 9.16 -5.16 -9.04
N ALA A 397 8.54 -6.34 -8.89
CA ALA A 397 7.94 -7.07 -10.00
C ALA A 397 7.08 -6.15 -10.86
N PHE A 398 7.30 -6.21 -12.17
CA PHE A 398 6.66 -5.33 -13.14
C PHE A 398 6.38 -6.11 -14.43
N ALA A 399 5.12 -6.11 -14.87
CA ALA A 399 4.63 -6.71 -16.09
C ALA A 399 4.71 -5.70 -17.23
N MET A 400 5.77 -5.82 -18.02
CA MET A 400 5.88 -5.12 -19.29
C MET A 400 5.03 -5.84 -20.35
N THR A 401 3.87 -5.28 -20.69
CA THR A 401 2.89 -5.88 -21.62
C THR A 401 2.76 -5.09 -22.91
N ALA A 402 2.31 -5.75 -23.99
CA ALA A 402 2.24 -5.18 -25.33
C ALA A 402 0.79 -4.83 -25.78
N LEU A 403 -0.21 -5.20 -24.99
CA LEU A 403 -1.64 -5.01 -25.29
C LEU A 403 -2.40 -4.73 -23.99
N SER A 404 -3.50 -3.98 -24.09
CA SER A 404 -4.39 -3.72 -22.95
C SER A 404 -5.23 -4.96 -22.58
N SER A 405 -5.66 -5.03 -21.32
CA SER A 405 -6.61 -6.04 -20.81
C SER A 405 -8.09 -5.65 -21.01
N GLY A 406 -8.37 -4.54 -21.70
CA GLY A 406 -9.74 -4.02 -21.94
C GLY A 406 -10.60 -4.92 -22.83
N PRO A 407 -11.94 -4.72 -22.87
CA PRO A 407 -12.85 -5.54 -23.69
C PRO A 407 -12.50 -5.50 -25.19
N GLU A 408 -12.95 -6.50 -25.96
CA GLU A 408 -12.79 -6.50 -27.42
C GLU A 408 -13.44 -5.22 -28.00
N GLY A 409 -12.63 -4.39 -28.65
CA GLY A 409 -13.07 -3.09 -29.18
C GLY A 409 -12.78 -1.88 -28.28
N ALA A 410 -12.12 -2.04 -27.14
CA ALA A 410 -11.50 -0.93 -26.41
C ALA A 410 -10.15 -0.56 -27.05
N THR A 411 -10.23 0.05 -28.24
CA THR A 411 -9.20 0.91 -28.84
C THR A 411 -9.89 2.12 -29.45
#